data_AF-A0A0R0FWJ2-F1
#
_entry.id   AF-A0A0R0FWJ2-F1
#
_cell.length_a   1.000
_cell.length_b   1.000
_cell.length_c   1.000
_cell.angle_alpha   90.00
_cell.angle_beta   90.00
_cell.angle_gamma   90.00
#
_symmetry.space_group_name_H-M   'P 1'
#
loop_
_entity.id
_entity.type
_entity.pdbx_description
1 polymer ?
#
loop_
_entity_poly.entity_id
_entity_poly.type
_entity_poly.pdbx_seq_one_letter_code
_entity_poly.pdbx_strand_id
1 'polypeptide(L)' 'MAAGKEEKKKEDIEVITAIYKVNLHCEECGSKIKKHLMVTQGVQSVEIEFEKGEIKAKGKIDPLNI' A
#
# COMPACT_ATOMS: atom_id res chain seq x y z
N MET A 1 -38.13 10.96 16.06
CA MET A 1 -36.84 10.45 16.58
C MET A 1 -36.07 9.96 15.36
N ALA A 2 -35.30 10.83 14.72
CA ALA A 2 -34.64 10.51 13.46
C ALA A 2 -33.13 10.72 13.58
N ALA A 3 -32.44 9.67 13.13
CA ALA A 3 -31.12 9.67 12.50
C ALA A 3 -29.89 10.02 13.36
N GLY A 4 -29.12 8.96 13.63
CA GLY A 4 -27.74 8.89 13.16
C GLY A 4 -26.79 9.90 13.78
N LYS A 5 -26.27 9.58 14.97
CA LYS A 5 -24.96 10.09 15.36
C LYS A 5 -23.92 9.12 14.86
N GLU A 6 -23.30 9.53 13.76
CA GLU A 6 -21.96 9.14 13.34
C GLU A 6 -21.02 9.15 14.53
N GLU A 7 -20.56 7.98 14.98
CA GLU A 7 -19.41 7.89 15.88
C GLU A 7 -18.45 6.81 15.38
N LYS A 8 -17.40 7.32 14.72
CA LYS A 8 -16.03 6.81 14.80
C LYS A 8 -15.76 5.36 14.36
N LYS A 9 -15.54 5.19 13.05
CA LYS A 9 -14.36 4.45 12.58
C LYS A 9 -13.45 5.40 11.80
N LYS A 10 -12.77 6.27 12.54
CA LYS A 10 -11.63 7.06 12.03
C LYS A 10 -10.30 6.65 12.67
N GLU A 11 -10.26 5.59 13.48
CA GLU A 11 -9.12 5.38 14.40
C GLU A 11 -8.32 4.08 14.19
N ASP A 12 -8.68 3.24 13.22
CA ASP A 12 -7.80 2.18 12.75
C ASP A 12 -7.60 2.37 11.25
N ILE A 13 -6.62 3.23 10.90
CA ILE A 13 -5.95 3.00 9.61
C ILE A 13 -5.15 1.71 9.84
N GLU A 14 -5.85 0.58 9.68
CA GLU A 14 -5.26 -0.74 9.73
C GLU A 14 -4.12 -0.75 8.71
N VAL A 15 -3.00 -1.40 9.05
CA VAL A 15 -1.89 -1.53 8.11
C VAL A 15 -2.37 -2.38 6.94
N ILE A 16 -2.67 -1.73 5.82
CA ILE A 16 -3.12 -2.38 4.60
C ILE A 16 -1.90 -2.93 3.86
N THR A 17 -2.05 -4.16 3.37
CA THR A 17 -1.08 -4.76 2.46
C THR A 17 -1.64 -4.68 1.04
N ALA A 18 -1.12 -3.76 0.24
CA ALA A 18 -1.43 -3.65 -1.18
C ALA A 18 -0.46 -4.51 -2.00
N ILE A 19 -1.00 -5.40 -2.83
CA ILE A 19 -0.21 -6.28 -3.70
C ILE A 19 -0.37 -5.80 -5.13
N TYR A 20 0.74 -5.39 -5.73
CA TYR A 20 0.83 -4.91 -7.11
C TYR A 20 1.54 -5.96 -7.97
N LYS A 21 0.85 -6.49 -8.98
CA LYS A 21 1.46 -7.34 -10.00
C LYS A 21 2.16 -6.47 -11.04
N VAL A 22 3.46 -6.64 -11.19
CA VAL A 22 4.31 -5.88 -12.11
C VAL A 22 5.31 -6.81 -12.80
N ASN A 23 5.41 -6.68 -14.13
CA ASN A 23 6.41 -7.42 -14.89
C ASN A 23 7.79 -6.76 -14.73
N LEU A 24 8.52 -7.15 -13.69
CA LEU A 24 9.89 -6.70 -13.46
C LEU A 24 10.85 -7.51 -14.34
N HIS A 25 11.41 -6.87 -15.35
CA HIS A 25 12.47 -7.47 -16.17
C HIS A 25 13.85 -7.39 -15.49
N CYS A 26 14.02 -6.44 -14.56
CA CYS A 26 15.32 -6.09 -14.00
C CYS A 26 15.26 -5.74 -12.51
N GLU A 27 16.32 -6.03 -11.75
CA GLU A 27 16.42 -5.68 -10.32
C GLU A 27 16.40 -4.16 -10.09
N GLU A 28 16.95 -3.39 -11.03
CA GLU A 28 16.90 -1.93 -10.99
C GLU A 28 15.47 -1.40 -11.08
N CYS A 29 14.62 -2.07 -11.87
CA CYS A 29 13.22 -1.73 -12.09
C CYS A 29 12.45 -1.89 -10.77
N GLY A 30 12.60 -3.06 -10.12
CA GLY A 30 11.99 -3.32 -8.81
C GLY A 30 12.52 -2.36 -7.75
N SER A 31 13.82 -2.13 -7.70
CA SER A 31 14.45 -1.18 -6.77
C SER A 31 13.93 0.24 -6.95
N LYS A 32 13.69 0.67 -8.19
CA LYS A 32 13.11 1.99 -8.48
C LYS A 32 11.68 2.09 -7.93
N ILE A 33 10.85 1.07 -8.14
CA ILE A 33 9.48 1.05 -7.61
C ILE A 33 9.48 1.00 -6.09
N LYS A 34 10.37 0.18 -5.47
CA LYS A 34 10.58 0.15 -4.02
C LYS A 34 10.80 1.54 -3.45
N LYS A 35 11.73 2.30 -4.06
CA LYS A 35 12.05 3.67 -3.65
C LYS A 35 10.84 4.61 -3.76
N HIS A 36 10.07 4.51 -4.84
CA HIS A 36 8.87 5.34 -5.03
C HIS A 36 7.76 5.00 -4.02
N LEU A 37 7.55 3.72 -3.74
CA LEU A 37 6.58 3.29 -2.72
C LEU A 37 7.04 3.69 -1.31
N MET A 38 8.33 3.60 -1.00
CA MET A 38 8.86 4.02 0.31
C MET A 38 8.72 5.52 0.58
N VAL A 39 8.70 6.39 -0.44
CA VAL A 39 8.42 7.82 -0.27
C VAL A 39 6.92 8.14 -0.24
N THR A 40 6.07 7.17 -0.58
CA THR A 40 4.63 7.36 -0.54
C THR A 40 4.15 7.43 0.91
N GLN A 41 3.36 8.45 1.23
CA GLN A 41 2.83 8.66 2.56
C GLN A 41 2.00 7.44 3.01
N GLY A 42 2.25 6.97 4.22
CA GLY A 42 1.57 5.81 4.79
C GLY A 42 2.29 4.49 4.57
N VAL A 43 3.14 4.34 3.55
CA VAL A 43 3.89 3.10 3.31
C VAL A 43 4.95 2.91 4.40
N GLN A 44 4.87 1.79 5.12
CA GLN A 44 5.82 1.41 6.18
C GLN A 44 6.85 0.41 5.69
N SER A 45 6.48 -0.47 4.75
CA SER A 45 7.37 -1.51 4.25
C SER A 45 7.00 -1.88 2.82
N VAL A 46 8.02 -2.23 2.03
CA VAL A 46 7.84 -2.67 0.64
C VAL A 46 8.66 -3.93 0.43
N GLU A 47 7.98 -5.02 0.09
CA GLU A 47 8.56 -6.31 -0.26
C GLU A 47 8.38 -6.53 -1.77
N ILE A 48 9.41 -7.04 -2.44
CA ILE A 48 9.40 -7.29 -3.88
C ILE A 48 9.71 -8.75 -4.12
N GLU A 49 8.80 -9.43 -4.82
CA GLU A 49 8.87 -10.82 -5.20
C GLU A 49 9.21 -10.91 -6.69
N PHE A 50 10.50 -10.91 -7.03
CA PHE A 50 10.94 -10.98 -8.43
C PHE A 50 10.53 -12.28 -9.12
N GLU A 51 10.46 -13.39 -8.40
CA GLU A 51 10.03 -14.69 -8.93
C GLU A 51 8.61 -14.68 -9.49
N LYS A 52 7.72 -13.85 -8.90
CA LYS A 52 6.32 -13.73 -9.30
C LYS A 52 6.02 -12.46 -10.07
N GLY A 53 6.93 -11.49 -10.05
CA GLY A 53 6.65 -10.13 -10.51
C GLY A 53 5.58 -9.46 -9.64
N GLU A 54 5.73 -9.51 -8.32
CA GLU A 54 4.77 -8.91 -7.37
C GLU A 54 5.47 -7.96 -6.40
N ILE A 55 4.82 -6.86 -6.05
CA ILE A 55 5.28 -5.90 -5.05
C ILE A 55 4.22 -5.78 -3.98
N LYS A 56 4.59 -6.07 -2.73
CA LYS A 56 3.72 -5.96 -1.56
C LYS A 56 4.11 -4.70 -0.80
N ALA A 57 3.27 -3.69 -0.83
CA ALA A 57 3.41 -2.48 -0.03
C ALA A 57 2.54 -2.62 1.22
N LYS A 58 3.15 -2.55 2.40
CA LYS A 58 2.48 -2.56 3.69
C LYS A 58 2.50 -1.15 4.26
N GLY A 59 1.35 -0.64 4.68
CA GLY A 59 1.29 0.67 5.29
C GLY A 59 -0.11 1.15 5.58
N LYS A 60 -0.17 2.33 6.19
CA LYS A 60 -1.37 3.13 6.40
C LYS A 60 -1.75 3.85 5.10
N ILE A 61 -2.10 3.08 4.08
CA ILE A 61 -2.50 3.61 2.78
C ILE A 61 -4.01 3.69 2.77
N ASP A 62 -4.59 4.87 2.51
CA ASP A 62 -6.03 4.98 2.26
C ASP A 62 -6.36 4.38 0.89
N PRO A 63 -7.03 3.21 0.80
CA PRO A 63 -7.35 2.59 -0.49
C PRO A 63 -8.51 3.33 -1.19
N LEU A 64 -9.21 4.20 -0.48
CA LEU A 64 -10.42 4.91 -0.96
C LEU A 64 -10.10 6.19 -1.76
N ASN A 65 -8.83 6.63 -1.82
CA ASN A 65 -8.41 7.86 -2.51
C ASN A 65 -7.45 7.60 -3.70
N ILE A 66 -7.36 6.36 -4.21
CA ILE A 66 -6.62 6.03 -5.44
C ILE A 66 -7.55 5.91 -6.65
#